data_AF-A0A6P5A3D0-F1
#
_entry.id   AF-A0A6P5A3D0-F1
#
_cell.length_a   1.000
_cell.length_b   1.000
_cell.length_c   1.000
_cell.angle_alpha   90.00
_cell.angle_beta   90.00
_cell.angle_gamma   90.00
#
_symmetry.space_group_name_H-M   'P 1'
#
loop_
_entity.id
_entity.type
_entity.pdbx_description
1 polymer ?
#
loop_
_entity_poly.entity_id
_entity_poly.type
_entity_poly.pdbx_seq_one_letter_code
_entity_poly.pdbx_strand_id
1 'polypeptide(L)'
;HTEVVELLVHHGATLDIRDAFQRTPLMVACSSKQVDIARRLIEFGARVDLTDVNGLTAQEHCEMDVELTKLIQEALQTGLLRCCNPICGKPGHRSTLQLCAQCKLTRYRNSDCQRQHWTVGHKKCCGHDAYSDDGSNPFLQLAKLTAQVLQDMKM
;
A
#
# COMPACT_ATOMS: atom_id res chain seq x y z
N HIS A 1 -11.14 16.05 -3.11
CA HIS A 1 -11.17 14.88 -4.02
C HIS A 1 -10.39 13.69 -3.47
N THR A 2 -10.49 13.41 -2.17
CA THR A 2 -9.76 12.30 -1.54
C THR A 2 -10.22 10.95 -2.07
N GLU A 3 -11.52 10.76 -2.26
CA GLU A 3 -12.12 9.52 -2.81
C GLU A 3 -11.50 9.07 -4.13
N VAL A 4 -11.17 10.01 -5.02
CA VAL A 4 -10.52 9.71 -6.32
C VAL A 4 -9.09 9.21 -6.09
N VAL A 5 -8.35 9.84 -5.18
CA VAL A 5 -7.00 9.41 -4.80
C VAL A 5 -7.06 8.00 -4.23
N GLU A 6 -8.02 7.73 -3.35
CA GLU A 6 -8.21 6.40 -2.78
C GLU A 6 -8.50 5.37 -3.86
N LEU A 7 -9.44 5.65 -4.76
CA LEU A 7 -9.78 4.75 -5.87
C LEU A 7 -8.56 4.43 -6.74
N LEU A 8 -7.80 5.45 -7.16
CA LEU A 8 -6.61 5.29 -7.99
C LEU A 8 -5.55 4.43 -7.29
N VAL A 9 -5.31 4.69 -6.00
CA VAL A 9 -4.36 3.91 -5.19
C VAL A 9 -4.82 2.46 -5.06
N HIS A 10 -6.10 2.20 -4.81
CA HIS A 10 -6.66 0.84 -4.78
C HIS A 10 -6.48 0.08 -6.10
N HIS A 11 -6.48 0.80 -7.23
CA HIS A 11 -6.21 0.24 -8.56
C HIS A 11 -4.72 0.20 -8.93
N GLY A 12 -3.82 0.42 -7.97
CA GLY A 12 -2.38 0.25 -8.13
C GLY A 12 -1.65 1.47 -8.67
N ALA A 13 -2.23 2.66 -8.57
CA ALA A 13 -1.54 3.89 -8.92
C ALA A 13 -0.25 4.05 -8.08
N THR A 14 0.83 4.46 -8.75
CA THR A 14 2.11 4.69 -8.09
C THR A 14 2.09 6.06 -7.41
N LEU A 15 2.32 6.10 -6.10
CA LEU A 15 2.31 7.32 -5.29
C LEU A 15 3.49 8.26 -5.56
N ASP A 16 4.62 7.70 -6.02
CA ASP A 16 5.87 8.41 -6.28
C ASP A 16 6.09 8.70 -7.77
N ILE A 17 5.03 8.62 -8.59
CA ILE A 17 5.12 8.95 -10.01
C ILE A 17 5.61 10.39 -10.17
N ARG A 18 6.44 10.62 -11.18
CA ARG A 18 7.05 11.93 -11.43
C ARG A 18 6.51 12.53 -12.71
N ASP A 19 6.10 13.79 -12.65
CA ASP A 19 5.72 14.56 -13.82
C ASP A 19 6.96 15.07 -14.60
N ALA A 20 6.74 15.88 -15.64
CA ALA A 20 7.84 16.45 -16.44
C ALA A 20 8.81 17.34 -15.65
N PHE A 21 8.40 17.83 -14.47
CA PHE A 21 9.22 18.61 -13.54
C PHE A 21 9.74 17.78 -12.38
N GLN A 22 9.70 16.45 -12.50
CA GLN A 22 10.07 15.50 -11.44
C GLN A 22 9.24 15.63 -10.17
N ARG A 23 8.08 16.30 -10.23
CA ARG A 23 7.22 16.48 -9.06
C ARG A 23 6.40 15.24 -8.81
N THR A 24 6.26 14.90 -7.54
CA THR A 24 5.40 13.82 -7.07
C THR A 24 3.97 14.33 -6.82
N PRO A 25 2.95 13.45 -6.81
CA PRO A 25 1.60 13.80 -6.37
C PRO A 25 1.56 14.56 -5.04
N LEU A 26 2.45 14.23 -4.10
CA LEU A 26 2.54 14.90 -2.81
C LEU A 26 3.04 16.35 -2.93
N MET A 27 4.05 16.61 -3.76
CA MET A 27 4.53 17.98 -4.03
C MET A 27 3.43 18.83 -4.66
N VAL A 28 2.71 18.26 -5.63
CA VAL A 28 1.58 18.95 -6.27
C VAL A 28 0.48 19.27 -5.25
N ALA A 29 0.15 18.32 -4.36
CA ALA A 29 -0.81 18.54 -3.29
C ALA A 29 -0.37 19.67 -2.33
N CYS A 30 0.92 19.75 -1.99
CA CYS A 30 1.46 20.84 -1.17
C CYS A 30 1.39 22.20 -1.88
N SER A 31 1.84 22.28 -3.14
CA SER A 31 1.75 23.52 -3.93
C SER A 31 0.32 24.01 -4.12
N SER A 32 -0.65 23.07 -4.08
CA SER A 32 -2.09 23.37 -4.22
C SER A 32 -2.80 23.56 -2.88
N LYS A 33 -2.09 23.51 -1.74
CA LYS A 33 -2.62 23.64 -0.37
C LYS A 33 -3.74 22.63 -0.05
N GLN A 34 -3.63 21.41 -0.59
CA GLN A 34 -4.62 20.35 -0.44
C GLN A 34 -4.25 19.43 0.73
N VAL A 35 -4.49 19.90 1.96
CA VAL A 35 -4.12 19.22 3.21
C VAL A 35 -4.65 17.78 3.26
N ASP A 36 -5.94 17.57 2.97
CA ASP A 36 -6.56 16.25 3.04
C ASP A 36 -5.95 15.26 2.05
N ILE A 37 -5.61 15.73 0.85
CA ILE A 37 -4.99 14.88 -0.18
C ILE A 37 -3.55 14.55 0.22
N ALA A 38 -2.78 15.52 0.71
CA ALA A 38 -1.44 15.28 1.22
C ALA A 38 -1.46 14.27 2.38
N ARG A 39 -2.42 14.40 3.31
CA ARG A 39 -2.63 13.46 4.42
C ARG A 39 -2.88 12.05 3.91
N ARG A 40 -3.83 11.86 2.98
CA ARG A 40 -4.12 10.54 2.41
C ARG A 40 -2.91 9.94 1.68
N LEU A 41 -2.18 10.75 0.90
CA LEU A 41 -0.99 10.29 0.20
C LEU A 41 0.10 9.81 1.18
N ILE A 42 0.36 10.56 2.24
CA ILE A 42 1.31 10.18 3.29
C ILE A 42 0.85 8.90 4.00
N GLU A 43 -0.44 8.80 4.32
CA GLU A 43 -1.01 7.60 4.94
C GLU A 43 -0.84 6.36 4.04
N PHE A 44 -1.04 6.49 2.73
CA PHE A 44 -0.78 5.41 1.76
C PHE A 44 0.71 5.11 1.55
N GLY A 45 1.60 5.94 2.10
CA GLY A 45 3.03 5.70 2.08
C GLY A 45 3.79 6.42 0.98
N ALA A 46 3.26 7.54 0.47
CA ALA A 46 3.98 8.40 -0.46
C ALA A 46 5.32 8.88 0.14
N ARG A 47 6.34 8.99 -0.71
CA ARG A 47 7.65 9.47 -0.29
C ARG A 47 7.66 10.98 -0.11
N VAL A 48 8.03 11.40 1.10
CA VAL A 48 8.21 12.81 1.48
C VAL A 48 9.62 13.33 1.18
N ASP A 49 10.58 12.43 0.95
CA ASP A 49 12.02 12.70 0.80
C ASP A 49 12.47 12.89 -0.67
N LEU A 50 11.53 12.77 -1.62
CA LEU A 50 11.85 13.00 -3.03
C LEU A 50 12.00 14.48 -3.32
N THR A 51 12.79 14.79 -4.35
CA THR A 51 13.01 16.14 -4.87
C THR A 51 12.58 16.27 -6.32
N ASP A 52 12.13 17.47 -6.68
CA ASP A 52 11.80 17.88 -8.04
C ASP A 52 13.05 18.30 -8.84
N VAL A 53 12.87 18.83 -10.06
CA VAL A 53 13.99 19.28 -10.93
C VAL A 53 14.83 20.41 -10.32
N ASN A 54 14.26 21.19 -9.40
CA ASN A 54 14.96 22.29 -8.72
C ASN A 54 15.63 21.83 -7.42
N GLY A 55 15.53 20.54 -7.09
CA GLY A 55 16.01 19.99 -5.83
C GLY A 55 15.05 20.22 -4.65
N LEU A 56 13.82 20.68 -4.91
CA LEU A 56 12.85 21.00 -3.86
C LEU A 56 12.05 19.76 -3.45
N THR A 57 11.94 19.54 -2.15
CA THR A 57 11.14 18.52 -1.46
C THR A 57 9.67 18.95 -1.34
N ALA A 58 8.80 17.99 -0.99
CA ALA A 58 7.39 18.30 -0.75
C ALA A 58 7.18 19.41 0.30
N GLN A 59 8.03 19.47 1.34
CA GLN A 59 7.96 20.49 2.39
C GLN A 59 8.15 21.92 1.85
N GLU A 60 9.09 22.10 0.92
CA GLU A 60 9.39 23.40 0.31
C GLU A 60 8.24 23.89 -0.59
N HIS A 61 7.41 22.98 -1.10
CA HIS A 61 6.21 23.31 -1.87
C HIS A 61 5.01 23.71 -1.01
N CYS A 62 5.01 23.50 0.31
CA CYS A 62 3.83 23.76 1.15
C CYS A 62 3.64 25.26 1.54
N GLU A 63 4.32 26.20 0.86
CA GLU A 63 4.16 27.68 0.97
C GLU A 63 3.53 28.21 2.28
N MET A 64 4.32 28.42 3.34
CA MET A 64 3.88 28.93 4.66
C MET A 64 2.64 28.26 5.30
N ASP A 65 2.11 27.18 4.73
CA ASP A 65 1.00 26.43 5.30
C ASP A 65 1.53 25.64 6.50
N VAL A 66 1.17 26.13 7.68
CA VAL A 66 1.63 25.58 8.95
C VAL A 66 1.12 24.15 9.14
N GLU A 67 -0.06 23.81 8.63
CA GLU A 67 -0.63 22.47 8.79
C GLU A 67 0.07 21.45 7.91
N LEU A 68 0.26 21.75 6.62
CA LEU A 68 1.00 20.88 5.69
C LEU A 68 2.46 20.70 6.11
N THR A 69 3.11 21.77 6.56
CA THR A 69 4.50 21.71 7.01
C THR A 69 4.63 20.79 8.22
N LYS A 70 3.72 20.89 9.20
CA LYS A 70 3.68 19.99 10.36
C LYS A 70 3.42 18.55 9.95
N LEU A 71 2.47 18.32 9.06
CA LEU A 71 2.14 16.99 8.53
C LEU A 71 3.37 16.30 7.92
N ILE A 72 4.12 17.01 7.08
CA ILE A 72 5.33 16.47 6.46
C ILE A 72 6.45 16.26 7.47
N GLN A 73 6.64 17.21 8.40
CA GLN A 73 7.64 17.09 9.45
C GLN A 73 7.36 15.89 10.36
N GLU A 74 6.10 15.67 10.72
CA GLU A 74 5.64 14.49 11.46
C GLU A 74 5.92 13.21 10.67
N ALA A 75 5.61 13.18 9.37
CA ALA A 75 5.88 12.03 8.50
C ALA A 75 7.38 11.71 8.39
N LEU A 76 8.24 12.73 8.30
CA LEU A 76 9.69 12.59 8.29
C LEU A 76 10.23 12.04 9.62
N GLN A 77 9.73 12.54 10.76
CA GLN A 77 10.17 12.11 12.09
C GLN A 77 9.70 10.68 12.41
N THR A 78 8.46 10.35 12.06
CA THR A 78 7.83 9.07 12.39
C THR A 78 8.23 7.95 11.44
N GLY A 79 8.63 8.28 10.21
CA GLY A 79 8.83 7.31 9.14
C GLY A 79 7.59 6.44 8.90
N LEU A 80 6.40 6.97 9.21
CA LEU A 80 5.15 6.24 9.23
C LEU A 80 4.74 5.88 7.79
N LEU A 81 4.50 4.60 7.56
CA LEU A 81 3.71 4.12 6.44
C LEU A 81 2.45 3.51 7.06
N ARG A 82 1.23 3.81 6.62
CA ARG A 82 0.06 3.01 7.05
C ARG A 82 -0.20 1.92 6.04
N CYS A 83 -0.54 0.72 6.52
CA CYS A 83 -0.93 -0.39 5.65
C CYS A 83 -2.20 0.00 4.86
N CYS A 84 -2.21 -0.23 3.55
CA CYS A 84 -3.34 0.09 2.68
C CYS A 84 -4.59 -0.79 2.89
N ASN A 85 -4.65 -1.61 3.95
CA ASN A 85 -5.85 -2.39 4.26
C ASN A 85 -6.83 -1.54 5.09
N PRO A 86 -7.99 -1.15 4.53
CA PRO A 86 -8.98 -0.32 5.22
C PRO A 86 -9.59 -1.00 6.47
N ILE A 87 -9.36 -2.29 6.68
CA ILE A 87 -9.91 -3.08 7.79
C ILE A 87 -8.90 -3.27 8.93
N CYS A 88 -7.59 -3.18 8.65
CA CYS A 88 -6.57 -3.29 9.71
C CYS A 88 -6.25 -1.92 10.32
N GLY A 89 -6.19 -0.85 9.52
CA GLY A 89 -6.00 0.54 9.97
C GLY A 89 -4.74 0.79 10.81
N LYS A 90 -3.85 -0.19 10.99
CA LYS A 90 -2.72 -0.09 11.91
C LYS A 90 -1.58 0.69 11.25
N PRO A 91 -1.05 1.72 11.93
CA PRO A 91 0.17 2.38 11.48
C PRO A 91 1.35 1.40 11.53
N GLY A 92 2.31 1.59 10.63
CA GLY A 92 3.57 0.84 10.62
C GLY A 92 4.72 1.71 10.15
N HIS A 93 5.89 1.10 10.02
CA HIS A 93 7.11 1.77 9.57
C HIS A 93 7.69 1.01 8.37
N ARG A 94 8.59 1.62 7.59
CA ARG A 94 9.33 0.93 6.51
C ARG A 94 10.03 -0.38 6.92
N SER A 95 10.35 -0.53 8.21
CA SER A 95 10.91 -1.77 8.75
C SER A 95 9.89 -2.91 8.82
N THR A 96 8.63 -2.60 9.13
CA THR A 96 7.51 -3.55 9.28
C THR A 96 6.61 -3.60 8.06
N LEU A 97 6.70 -2.63 7.14
CA LEU A 97 5.90 -2.53 5.93
C LEU A 97 6.81 -2.55 4.67
N GLN A 98 6.42 -3.32 3.66
CA GLN A 98 7.01 -3.36 2.33
C GLN A 98 6.01 -2.89 1.27
N LEU A 99 6.50 -2.34 0.17
CA LEU A 99 5.67 -2.10 -1.01
C LEU A 99 5.45 -3.41 -1.77
N CYS A 100 4.20 -3.69 -2.14
CA CYS A 100 3.90 -4.78 -3.06
C CYS A 100 4.49 -4.46 -4.44
N ALA A 101 5.28 -5.38 -4.99
CA ALA A 101 5.90 -5.18 -6.31
C ALA A 101 4.86 -5.00 -7.44
N GLN A 102 3.66 -5.54 -7.26
CA GLN A 102 2.60 -5.56 -8.27
C GLN A 102 1.64 -4.37 -8.17
N CYS A 103 1.03 -4.15 -7.00
CA CYS A 103 0.03 -3.09 -6.80
C CYS A 103 0.59 -1.81 -6.15
N LYS A 104 1.88 -1.77 -5.78
CA LYS A 104 2.56 -0.62 -5.17
C LYS A 104 1.96 -0.12 -3.83
N LEU A 105 1.10 -0.91 -3.20
CA LEU A 105 0.55 -0.66 -1.86
C LEU A 105 1.50 -1.11 -0.74
N THR A 106 1.45 -0.45 0.42
CA THR A 106 2.17 -0.84 1.64
C THR A 106 1.49 -2.03 2.33
N ARG A 107 2.28 -3.08 2.62
CA ARG A 107 1.85 -4.32 3.29
C ARG A 107 2.81 -4.72 4.39
N TYR A 108 2.35 -5.46 5.39
CA TYR A 108 3.26 -5.97 6.44
C TYR A 108 4.30 -6.94 5.88
N ARG A 109 5.53 -6.84 6.39
CA ARG A 109 6.68 -7.68 6.02
C ARG A 109 6.57 -9.11 6.58
N ASN A 110 5.85 -9.30 7.69
CA ASN A 110 5.66 -10.61 8.34
C ASN A 110 4.61 -11.46 7.60
N SER A 111 4.94 -12.72 7.30
CA SER A 111 4.04 -13.71 6.70
C SER A 111 2.73 -13.93 7.46
N ASP A 112 2.72 -13.80 8.79
CA ASP A 112 1.52 -13.98 9.61
C ASP A 112 0.58 -12.77 9.50
N CYS A 113 1.13 -11.56 9.53
CA CYS A 113 0.37 -10.35 9.21
C CYS A 113 -0.11 -10.36 7.75
N GLN A 114 0.69 -10.88 6.83
CA GLN A 114 0.25 -11.10 5.46
C GLN A 114 -0.96 -12.04 5.48
N ARG A 115 -0.87 -13.27 5.99
CA ARG A 115 -1.98 -14.24 6.04
C ARG A 115 -3.25 -13.72 6.72
N GLN A 116 -3.13 -13.08 7.88
CA GLN A 116 -4.28 -12.56 8.65
C GLN A 116 -5.01 -11.41 7.94
N HIS A 117 -4.32 -10.67 7.07
CA HIS A 117 -4.88 -9.51 6.38
C HIS A 117 -5.06 -9.74 4.86
N TRP A 118 -4.53 -10.84 4.31
CA TRP A 118 -4.53 -11.21 2.88
C TRP A 118 -5.94 -11.50 2.35
N THR A 119 -6.75 -12.17 3.17
CA THR A 119 -8.13 -12.58 2.80
C THR A 119 -9.07 -11.41 2.56
N VAL A 120 -8.74 -10.20 3.05
CA VAL A 120 -9.66 -9.07 3.05
C VAL A 120 -9.26 -7.93 2.10
N GLY A 121 -8.02 -7.89 1.60
CA GLY A 121 -7.47 -6.70 0.92
C GLY A 121 -7.02 -6.85 -0.53
N HIS A 122 -6.74 -8.06 -1.03
CA HIS A 122 -6.10 -8.21 -2.35
C HIS A 122 -6.95 -8.87 -3.44
N LYS A 123 -7.90 -9.76 -3.08
CA LYS A 123 -8.75 -10.50 -4.03
C LYS A 123 -9.58 -9.59 -4.96
N LYS A 124 -9.97 -8.40 -4.48
CA LYS A 124 -10.73 -7.42 -5.28
C LYS A 124 -9.88 -6.40 -6.04
N CYS A 125 -8.60 -6.21 -5.71
CA CYS A 125 -7.81 -5.07 -6.21
C CYS A 125 -6.90 -5.38 -7.41
N CYS A 126 -6.38 -6.62 -7.55
CA CYS A 126 -5.47 -6.96 -8.65
C CYS A 126 -5.93 -8.10 -9.57
N GLY A 127 -7.11 -8.68 -9.31
CA GLY A 127 -7.69 -9.74 -10.14
C GLY A 127 -6.87 -11.03 -10.26
N HIS A 128 -5.83 -11.22 -9.43
CA HIS A 128 -4.97 -12.39 -9.43
C HIS A 128 -4.75 -12.86 -7.98
N ASP A 129 -5.19 -14.07 -7.68
CA ASP A 129 -4.80 -14.81 -6.48
C ASP A 129 -3.53 -15.60 -6.81
N ALA A 130 -2.41 -15.31 -6.14
CA ALA A 130 -1.22 -16.17 -6.22
C ALA A 130 -1.43 -17.54 -5.54
N TYR A 131 -2.56 -17.71 -4.84
CA TYR A 131 -2.98 -18.96 -4.23
C TYR A 131 -4.48 -19.14 -4.52
N SER A 132 -4.78 -19.70 -5.68
CA SER A 132 -6.11 -20.20 -5.97
C SER A 132 -6.33 -21.48 -5.15
N ASP A 133 -7.27 -21.42 -4.21
CA ASP A 133 -7.94 -22.62 -3.67
C ASP A 133 -9.00 -23.13 -4.65
N ASP A 134 -8.70 -23.08 -5.96
CA ASP A 134 -9.60 -23.53 -7.02
C ASP A 134 -9.54 -25.05 -7.24
N GLY A 135 -8.87 -25.77 -6.33
CA GLY A 135 -8.68 -27.21 -6.45
C GLY A 135 -7.77 -27.63 -7.60
N SER A 136 -7.10 -26.69 -8.29
CA SER A 136 -6.12 -27.01 -9.34
C SER A 136 -4.73 -27.37 -8.80
N ASN A 137 -4.50 -27.16 -7.49
CA ASN A 137 -3.24 -27.49 -6.82
C ASN A 137 -3.05 -29.03 -6.78
N PRO A 138 -2.10 -29.58 -7.56
CA PRO A 138 -1.94 -31.03 -7.70
C PRO A 138 -1.59 -31.73 -6.38
N PHE A 139 -0.91 -31.02 -5.47
CA PHE A 139 -0.54 -31.56 -4.16
C PHE A 139 -1.74 -31.64 -3.22
N LEU A 140 -2.66 -30.66 -3.27
CA LEU A 140 -3.91 -30.72 -2.51
C LEU A 140 -4.84 -31.82 -3.04
N GLN A 141 -4.83 -32.03 -4.35
CA GLN A 141 -5.63 -33.06 -5.00
C GLN A 141 -5.11 -34.47 -4.70
N LEU A 142 -3.78 -34.64 -4.70
CA LEU A 142 -3.12 -35.86 -4.26
C LEU A 142 -3.38 -36.14 -2.77
N ALA A 143 -3.34 -35.11 -1.92
CA ALA A 143 -3.64 -35.24 -0.49
C ALA A 143 -5.11 -35.61 -0.19
N LYS A 144 -6.06 -35.13 -1.00
CA LYS A 144 -7.48 -35.52 -0.91
C LYS A 144 -7.69 -36.96 -1.40
N LEU A 145 -7.05 -37.35 -2.49
CA LEU A 145 -7.09 -38.72 -3.03
C LEU A 145 -6.48 -39.73 -2.04
N THR A 146 -5.35 -39.41 -1.41
CA THR A 146 -4.74 -40.30 -0.41
C THR A 146 -5.59 -40.39 0.85
N ALA A 147 -6.20 -39.29 1.31
CA ALA A 147 -7.13 -39.31 2.44
C ALA A 147 -8.38 -40.16 2.15
N GLN A 148 -8.92 -40.11 0.92
CA GLN A 148 -10.07 -40.92 0.49
C GLN A 148 -9.72 -42.42 0.44
N VAL A 149 -8.60 -42.78 -0.19
CA VAL A 149 -8.12 -44.18 -0.25
C VAL A 149 -7.89 -44.74 1.16
N LEU A 150 -7.35 -43.94 2.08
CA LEU A 150 -7.16 -44.36 3.48
C LEU A 150 -8.47 -44.53 4.26
N GLN A 151 -9.56 -43.87 3.85
CA GLN A 151 -10.88 -44.08 4.43
C GLN A 151 -11.54 -45.33 3.84
N ASP A 152 -11.40 -45.56 2.54
CA ASP A 152 -11.96 -46.73 1.85
C ASP A 152 -11.23 -48.04 2.20
N MET A 153 -9.95 -47.99 2.59
CA MET A 153 -9.17 -49.13 3.12
C MET A 153 -9.45 -49.44 4.61
N LYS A 154 -10.24 -48.61 5.29
CA LYS A 154 -10.63 -48.79 6.70
C LYS A 154 -12.09 -49.27 6.86
N MET A 155 -12.79 -49.54 5.77
CA MET A 155 -14.04 -50.31 5.72
C MET A 155 -13.77 -51.72 5.22
#